data_AF-A0A4R5C925-F1
#
_entry.id   AF-A0A4R5C925-F1
#
_cell.length_a   1.000
_cell.length_b   1.000
_cell.length_c   1.000
_cell.angle_alpha   90.00
_cell.angle_beta   90.00
_cell.angle_gamma   90.00
#
_symmetry.space_group_name_H-M   'P 1'
#
loop_
_entity.id
_entity.type
_entity.pdbx_description
1 polymer ?
#
loop_
_entity_poly.entity_id
_entity_poly.type
_entity_poly.pdbx_seq_one_letter_code
_entity_poly.pdbx_strand_id
1 'polypeptide(L)'
;MFTGVINFANALVVRAAMLAPTPSPSPGDPPDTDGLARFLRDFFGPVFLVIVSIVAIFFLFTREITRFAQFIVLAIAIGVVFYVPNIIESTAKAIAKALGVE
;
A
#
# COMPACT_ATOMS: atom_id res chain seq x y z
N MET A 1 20.28 53.52 -42.50
CA MET A 1 19.33 52.78 -43.37
C MET A 1 19.56 51.25 -43.34
N PHE A 2 20.79 50.75 -43.12
CA PHE A 2 21.11 49.31 -43.09
C PHE A 2 20.55 48.51 -41.90
N THR A 3 20.43 49.12 -40.70
CA THR A 3 19.96 48.42 -39.49
C THR A 3 18.48 47.99 -39.57
N GLY A 4 17.63 48.75 -40.28
CA GLY A 4 16.22 48.40 -40.46
C GLY A 4 16.01 47.15 -41.32
N VAL A 5 16.87 46.93 -42.32
CA VAL A 5 16.80 45.78 -43.24
C VAL A 5 17.19 44.48 -42.53
N ILE A 6 18.19 44.52 -41.64
CA ILE A 6 18.63 43.35 -40.87
C ILE A 6 17.53 42.89 -39.91
N ASN A 7 16.85 43.83 -39.23
CA ASN A 7 15.76 43.50 -38.32
C ASN A 7 14.55 42.90 -39.06
N PHE A 8 14.26 43.40 -40.27
CA PHE A 8 13.21 42.85 -41.12
C PHE A 8 13.53 41.43 -41.60
N ALA A 9 14.78 41.19 -42.02
CA ALA A 9 15.23 39.86 -42.45
C ALA A 9 15.13 38.83 -41.31
N ASN A 10 15.57 39.19 -40.10
CA ASN A 10 15.43 38.33 -38.92
C ASN A 10 13.96 38.04 -38.58
N ALA A 11 13.08 39.05 -38.67
CA ALA A 11 11.65 38.85 -38.43
C ALA A 11 11.02 37.89 -39.45
N LEU A 12 11.48 37.92 -40.71
CA LEU A 12 10.99 37.02 -41.75
C LEU A 12 11.44 35.57 -41.52
N VAL A 13 12.70 35.37 -41.12
CA VAL A 13 13.26 34.05 -40.79
C VAL A 13 12.52 33.42 -39.62
N VAL A 14 12.28 34.19 -38.55
CA VAL A 14 11.55 33.69 -37.37
C VAL A 14 10.11 33.31 -37.72
N ARG A 15 9.42 34.13 -38.53
CA ARG A 15 8.05 33.81 -38.98
C ARG A 15 8.00 32.58 -39.87
N ALA A 16 8.96 32.43 -40.79
CA ALA A 16 9.06 31.24 -41.64
C ALA A 16 9.32 29.96 -40.84
N ALA A 17 10.15 30.05 -39.78
CA ALA A 17 10.40 28.92 -38.88
C ALA A 17 9.16 28.53 -38.05
N MET A 18 8.31 29.50 -37.67
CA MET A 18 7.06 29.24 -36.95
C MET A 18 5.94 28.68 -37.84
N LEU A 19 6.06 28.81 -39.16
CA LEU A 19 5.16 28.23 -40.15
C LEU A 19 5.61 26.83 -40.62
N ALA A 20 6.75 26.32 -40.14
CA ALA A 20 7.17 24.97 -40.42
C ALA A 20 6.20 23.98 -39.74
N PRO A 21 5.68 22.98 -40.47
CA PRO A 21 4.89 21.92 -39.87
C PRO A 21 5.72 21.24 -38.79
N THR A 22 5.24 21.24 -37.55
CA THR A 22 5.80 20.38 -36.51
C THR A 22 5.70 18.93 -37.00
N PRO A 23 6.74 18.10 -36.85
CA PRO A 23 6.66 16.71 -37.30
C PRO A 23 5.48 16.03 -36.61
N SER A 24 4.47 15.65 -37.41
CA SER A 24 3.40 14.76 -36.97
C SER A 24 4.01 13.40 -36.64
N PRO A 25 3.57 12.70 -35.58
CA PRO A 25 4.08 11.37 -35.27
C PRO A 25 3.85 10.43 -36.47
N SER A 26 4.92 9.77 -36.91
CA SER A 26 4.89 8.88 -38.07
C SER A 26 4.21 7.56 -37.67
N PRO A 27 3.31 6.98 -38.50
CA PRO A 27 2.77 5.65 -38.26
C PRO A 27 3.88 4.61 -38.45
N GLY A 28 4.61 4.28 -37.38
CA GLY A 28 5.74 3.34 -37.43
C GLY A 28 6.69 3.38 -36.25
N ASP A 29 6.60 4.38 -35.36
CA ASP A 29 7.42 4.41 -34.16
C ASP A 29 6.96 3.33 -33.16
N PRO A 30 7.86 2.45 -32.68
CA PRO A 30 7.49 1.42 -31.71
C PRO A 30 6.89 2.06 -30.46
N PRO A 31 5.87 1.44 -29.82
CA PRO A 31 5.27 1.98 -28.61
C PRO A 31 6.36 2.32 -27.59
N ASP A 32 6.24 3.47 -26.93
CA ASP A 32 7.21 4.02 -25.98
C ASP A 32 7.25 3.18 -24.68
N THR A 33 7.78 1.96 -24.83
CA THR A 33 7.89 0.93 -23.82
C THR A 33 8.98 1.27 -22.82
N ASP A 34 10.01 2.01 -23.25
CA ASP A 34 11.07 2.52 -22.40
C ASP A 34 10.55 3.61 -21.45
N GLY A 35 9.76 4.57 -21.95
CA GLY A 35 9.10 5.58 -21.12
C GLY A 35 8.15 4.95 -20.10
N LEU A 36 7.35 3.98 -20.53
CA LEU A 36 6.43 3.26 -19.64
C LEU A 36 7.16 2.41 -18.60
N ALA A 37 8.22 1.70 -18.98
CA ALA A 37 9.02 0.89 -18.05
C ALA A 37 9.71 1.75 -16.99
N ARG A 38 10.18 2.94 -17.37
CA ARG A 38 10.82 3.89 -16.45
C ARG A 38 9.80 4.44 -15.46
N PHE A 39 8.63 4.86 -15.93
CA PHE A 39 7.53 5.30 -15.07
C PHE A 39 7.10 4.20 -14.09
N LEU A 40 6.91 2.96 -14.56
CA LEU A 40 6.55 1.84 -13.69
C LEU A 40 7.63 1.55 -12.65
N ARG A 41 8.92 1.59 -13.01
CA ARG A 41 10.00 1.29 -12.07
C ARG A 41 10.19 2.40 -11.02
N ASP A 42 10.12 3.65 -11.45
CA ASP A 42 10.29 4.82 -10.57
C ASP A 42 9.08 5.00 -9.64
N PHE A 43 7.89 4.55 -10.06
CA PHE A 43 6.67 4.62 -9.25
C PHE A 43 6.41 3.37 -8.40
N PHE A 44 6.36 2.17 -9.01
CA PHE A 44 6.06 0.94 -8.29
C PHE A 44 7.20 0.50 -7.37
N GLY A 45 8.46 0.77 -7.74
CA GLY A 45 9.61 0.35 -6.94
C GLY A 45 9.58 0.91 -5.51
N PRO A 46 9.53 2.24 -5.32
CA PRO A 46 9.49 2.86 -4.00
C PRO A 46 8.21 2.52 -3.21
N VAL A 47 7.04 2.60 -3.87
CA VAL A 47 5.75 2.39 -3.22
C VAL A 47 5.60 0.96 -2.70
N PHE A 48 6.02 -0.02 -3.50
CA PHE A 48 5.96 -1.44 -3.10
C PHE A 48 6.81 -1.70 -1.85
N LEU A 49 8.07 -1.24 -1.83
CA LEU A 49 8.96 -1.47 -0.69
C LEU A 49 8.48 -0.80 0.58
N VAL A 50 7.95 0.43 0.50
CA VAL A 50 7.40 1.14 1.66
C VAL A 50 6.22 0.37 2.25
N ILE A 51 5.24 0.01 1.43
CA ILE A 51 4.03 -0.71 1.90
C ILE A 51 4.41 -2.07 2.47
N VAL A 52 5.24 -2.84 1.75
CA VAL A 52 5.68 -4.16 2.22
C VAL A 52 6.49 -4.06 3.52
N SER A 53 7.31 -3.01 3.69
CA SER A 53 8.04 -2.81 4.95
C SER A 53 7.11 -2.58 6.14
N ILE A 54 6.06 -1.77 5.96
CA ILE A 54 5.07 -1.49 7.01
C ILE A 54 4.32 -2.78 7.34
N VAL A 55 3.81 -3.48 6.33
CA VAL A 55 3.12 -4.76 6.51
C VAL A 55 4.03 -5.79 7.18
N ALA A 56 5.30 -5.87 6.81
CA ALA A 56 6.28 -6.78 7.42
C ALA A 56 6.52 -6.48 8.90
N ILE A 57 6.64 -5.21 9.28
CA ILE A 57 6.78 -4.77 10.67
C ILE A 57 5.53 -5.17 11.47
N PHE A 58 4.34 -4.83 10.98
CA PHE A 58 3.08 -5.22 11.62
C PHE A 58 2.93 -6.74 11.71
N PHE A 59 3.30 -7.47 10.66
CA PHE A 59 3.26 -8.93 10.63
C PHE A 59 4.21 -9.55 11.66
N LEU A 60 5.41 -9.01 11.81
CA LEU A 60 6.40 -9.46 12.80
C LEU A 60 5.83 -9.33 14.22
N PHE A 61 5.29 -8.16 14.55
CA PHE A 61 4.71 -7.91 15.86
C PHE A 61 3.39 -8.66 16.08
N THR A 62 2.57 -8.82 15.05
CA THR A 62 1.31 -9.55 15.16
C THR A 62 1.52 -11.03 15.48
N ARG A 63 2.49 -11.72 14.86
CA ARG A 63 2.73 -13.14 15.11
C ARG A 63 3.32 -13.43 16.49
N GLU A 64 4.17 -12.54 16.98
CA GLU A 64 4.79 -12.70 18.31
C GLU A 64 3.81 -12.30 19.43
N ILE A 65 3.11 -11.17 19.27
CA ILE A 65 2.19 -10.65 20.29
C ILE A 65 0.92 -11.50 20.41
N THR A 66 0.41 -12.10 19.33
CA THR A 66 -0.80 -12.96 19.41
C THR A 66 -0.59 -14.20 20.26
N ARG A 67 0.61 -14.80 20.26
CA ARG A 67 0.95 -15.91 21.16
C ARG A 67 1.00 -15.45 22.62
N PHE A 68 1.57 -14.28 22.87
CA PHE A 68 1.59 -13.68 24.22
C PHE A 68 0.18 -13.30 24.71
N ALA A 69 -0.66 -12.76 23.84
CA ALA A 69 -2.05 -12.45 24.12
C ALA A 69 -2.84 -13.71 24.52
N GLN A 70 -2.59 -14.85 23.86
CA GLN A 70 -3.21 -16.12 24.25
C GLN A 70 -2.86 -16.55 25.68
N PHE A 71 -1.61 -16.36 26.10
CA PHE A 71 -1.22 -16.65 27.49
C PHE A 71 -1.95 -15.74 28.49
N ILE A 72 -2.04 -14.45 28.20
CA ILE A 72 -2.78 -13.50 29.05
C ILE A 72 -4.27 -13.86 29.10
N VAL A 73 -4.88 -14.13 27.94
CA VAL A 73 -6.29 -14.51 27.85
C VAL A 73 -6.56 -15.80 28.63
N LEU A 74 -5.70 -16.81 28.53
CA LEU A 74 -5.83 -18.06 29.28
C LEU A 74 -5.70 -17.82 30.79
N ALA A 75 -4.69 -17.04 31.22
CA ALA A 75 -4.48 -16.72 32.63
C ALA A 75 -5.69 -16.01 33.23
N ILE A 76 -6.26 -15.03 32.50
CA ILE A 76 -7.48 -14.33 32.91
C ILE A 76 -8.68 -15.30 32.92
N ALA A 77 -8.82 -16.15 31.90
CA ALA A 77 -9.94 -17.10 31.81
C ALA A 77 -9.97 -18.06 33.01
N ILE A 78 -8.83 -18.66 33.34
CA ILE A 78 -8.71 -19.52 34.53
C ILE A 78 -8.94 -18.72 35.80
N GLY A 79 -8.36 -17.52 35.91
CA GLY A 79 -8.60 -16.61 37.03
C GLY A 79 -10.10 -16.36 37.26
N VAL A 80 -10.85 -16.05 36.21
CA VAL A 80 -12.30 -15.78 36.30
C VAL A 80 -13.09 -17.04 36.66
N VAL A 81 -12.79 -18.19 36.04
CA VAL A 81 -13.51 -19.45 36.31
C VAL A 81 -13.38 -19.88 37.78
N PHE A 82 -12.19 -19.74 38.37
CA PHE A 82 -11.96 -20.17 39.75
C PHE A 82 -12.25 -19.08 40.79
N TYR A 83 -12.17 -17.80 40.43
CA TYR A 83 -12.39 -16.70 41.36
C TYR A 83 -13.87 -16.31 41.49
N VAL A 84 -14.68 -16.53 40.45
CA VAL A 84 -16.12 -16.23 40.51
C VAL A 84 -16.87 -17.44 41.08
N PRO A 85 -17.38 -17.39 42.33
CA PRO A 85 -17.96 -18.55 43.00
C PRO A 85 -19.15 -19.15 42.24
N ASN A 86 -19.94 -18.30 41.57
CA ASN A 86 -21.13 -18.71 40.84
C ASN A 86 -20.81 -19.56 39.59
N ILE A 87 -19.62 -19.39 38.99
CA ILE A 87 -19.24 -20.15 37.80
C ILE A 87 -19.06 -21.62 38.15
N ILE A 88 -18.30 -21.90 39.22
CA ILE A 88 -18.00 -23.27 39.66
C ILE A 88 -19.29 -23.99 40.10
N GLU A 89 -20.17 -23.31 40.83
CA GLU A 89 -21.46 -23.88 41.23
C GLU A 89 -22.38 -24.19 40.05
N SER A 90 -22.49 -23.28 39.08
CA SER A 90 -23.34 -23.47 37.90
C SER A 90 -22.82 -24.60 37.00
N THR A 91 -21.50 -24.68 36.81
CA THR A 91 -20.87 -25.75 36.03
C THR A 91 -21.00 -27.09 36.74
N ALA A 92 -20.80 -27.15 38.06
CA ALA A 92 -20.95 -28.38 38.83
C ALA A 92 -22.40 -28.89 38.78
N LYS A 93 -23.39 -28.01 38.99
CA LYS A 93 -24.81 -28.37 38.88
C LYS A 93 -25.19 -28.80 37.46
N ALA A 94 -24.66 -28.14 36.44
CA ALA A 94 -24.92 -28.50 35.05
C ALA A 94 -24.35 -29.89 34.71
N ILE A 95 -23.14 -30.20 35.17
CA ILE A 95 -22.51 -31.51 34.98
C ILE A 95 -23.26 -32.59 35.77
N ALA A 96 -23.58 -32.35 37.05
CA ALA A 96 -24.31 -33.28 37.89
C ALA A 96 -25.69 -33.64 37.27
N LYS A 97 -26.42 -32.62 36.82
CA LYS A 97 -27.69 -32.80 36.09
C LYS A 97 -27.52 -33.56 34.78
N ALA A 98 -26.46 -33.29 34.01
CA ALA A 98 -26.18 -34.02 32.78
C ALA A 98 -25.78 -35.49 33.02
N LEU A 99 -25.20 -35.78 34.18
CA LEU A 99 -24.84 -37.13 34.61
C LEU A 99 -25.99 -37.87 35.33
N GLY A 100 -27.14 -37.23 35.51
CA GLY A 100 -28.30 -37.84 36.19
C GLY A 100 -28.12 -38.01 37.69
N VAL A 101 -27.15 -37.30 38.27
CA VAL A 101 -26.93 -37.25 39.71
C VAL A 101 -27.46 -35.91 40.20
N GLU A 102 -28.58 -35.94 40.94
CA GLU A 102 -29.12 -34.77 41.63
C GLU A 102 -28.47 -34.61 43.00
#